data_AF-A0A6I9P501-F1
#
_entry.id   AF-A0A6I9P501-F1
#
_cell.length_a   1.000
_cell.length_b   1.000
_cell.length_c   1.000
_cell.angle_alpha   90.00
_cell.angle_beta   90.00
_cell.angle_gamma   90.00
#
_symmetry.space_group_name_H-M   'P 1'
#
loop_
_entity.id
_entity.type
_entity.pdbx_description
1 polymer ?
#
loop_
_entity_poly.entity_id
_entity_poly.type
_entity_poly.pdbx_seq_one_letter_code
_entity_poly.pdbx_strand_id
1 'polypeptide(L)' 'MMVDERQTVRQVLDSLLEKSHCGFSPDWSLVETINELQMERIFEDHENLVENLLNWTRDSQNRLMFIERIEKYAVFKNPQ' A
#
# COMPACT_ATOMS: atom_id res chain seq x y z
N MET A 1 5.94 0.73 -12.58
CA MET A 1 4.54 1.06 -12.89
C MET A 1 4.40 2.57 -12.88
N MET A 2 3.60 3.16 -13.76
CA MET A 2 3.28 4.59 -13.70
C MET A 2 2.05 4.78 -12.81
N VAL A 3 2.09 5.80 -11.94
CA VAL A 3 0.98 6.20 -11.05
C VAL A 3 0.70 7.68 -11.32
N ASP A 4 -0.58 8.04 -11.36
CA ASP A 4 -1.09 9.41 -11.54
C ASP A 4 -1.48 10.04 -10.19
N GLU A 5 -1.39 11.38 -10.07
CA GLU A 5 -1.64 12.08 -8.80
C GLU A 5 -3.08 12.00 -8.28
N ARG A 6 -4.03 11.50 -9.07
CA ARG A 6 -5.43 11.31 -8.65
C ARG A 6 -5.71 9.90 -8.17
N GLN A 7 -4.74 8.99 -8.25
CA GLN A 7 -4.96 7.59 -7.94
C GLN A 7 -4.95 7.31 -6.44
N THR A 8 -6.00 6.61 -5.99
CA THR A 8 -6.01 6.02 -4.66
C THR A 8 -5.15 4.77 -4.61
N VAL A 9 -4.78 4.36 -3.40
CA VAL A 9 -4.08 3.10 -3.13
C VAL A 9 -4.84 1.91 -3.71
N ARG A 10 -6.18 1.89 -3.63
CA ARG A 10 -7.02 0.85 -4.26
C ARG A 10 -6.80 0.76 -5.77
N GLN A 11 -6.81 1.88 -6.48
CA GLN A 11 -6.62 1.88 -7.94
C GLN A 11 -5.22 1.42 -8.35
N VAL A 12 -4.20 1.73 -7.52
CA VAL A 12 -2.83 1.24 -7.73
C VAL A 12 -2.73 -0.26 -7.45
N LEU A 13 -3.37 -0.75 -6.38
CA LEU A 13 -3.46 -2.19 -6.08
C LEU A 13 -4.12 -2.97 -7.22
N ASP A 14 -5.24 -2.49 -7.75
CA ASP A 14 -5.93 -3.13 -8.87
C ASP A 14 -5.01 -3.24 -10.11
N SER A 15 -4.24 -2.18 -10.38
CA SER A 15 -3.24 -2.18 -11.46
C SER A 15 -2.05 -3.14 -11.22
N LEU A 16 -1.66 -3.35 -9.96
CA LEU A 16 -0.62 -4.31 -9.57
C LEU A 16 -1.11 -5.74 -9.75
N LEU A 17 -2.33 -6.02 -9.29
CA LEU A 17 -2.97 -7.33 -9.40
C LEU A 17 -3.11 -7.79 -10.85
N GLU A 18 -3.56 -6.88 -11.72
CA GLU A 18 -3.72 -7.18 -13.16
C GLU A 18 -2.37 -7.57 -13.80
N LYS A 19 -1.27 -6.91 -13.40
CA LYS A 19 0.06 -7.08 -14.00
C LYS A 19 0.89 -8.20 -13.39
N SER A 20 0.66 -8.55 -12.13
CA SER A 20 1.46 -9.54 -11.40
C SER A 20 0.96 -10.97 -11.57
N HIS A 21 -0.31 -11.17 -11.98
CA HIS A 21 -0.97 -12.47 -12.03
C HIS A 21 -0.91 -13.25 -10.70
N CYS A 22 -0.84 -12.55 -9.56
CA CYS A 22 -0.67 -13.17 -8.23
C CYS A 22 -1.98 -13.70 -7.59
N GLY A 23 -3.10 -13.64 -8.32
CA GLY A 23 -4.40 -14.08 -7.84
C GLY A 23 -5.13 -13.04 -6.98
N PHE A 24 -6.46 -13.15 -6.91
CA PHE A 24 -7.30 -12.24 -6.15
C PHE A 24 -7.30 -12.61 -4.67
N SER A 25 -6.88 -11.67 -3.83
CA SER A 25 -6.93 -11.75 -2.37
C SER A 25 -7.24 -10.35 -1.81
N PRO A 26 -8.14 -10.22 -0.82
CA PRO A 26 -8.39 -8.95 -0.17
C PRO A 26 -7.19 -8.49 0.69
N ASP A 27 -6.24 -9.38 0.98
CA ASP A 27 -5.11 -9.08 1.86
C ASP A 27 -3.97 -8.37 1.11
N TRP A 28 -4.01 -8.31 -0.22
CA TRP A 28 -3.05 -7.53 -1.01
C TRP A 28 -3.07 -6.05 -0.61
N SER A 29 -1.89 -5.58 -0.22
CA SER A 29 -1.72 -4.27 0.40
C SER A 29 -0.48 -3.56 -0.12
N LEU A 30 -0.54 -2.23 -0.09
CA LEU A 30 0.65 -1.38 -0.18
C LEU A 30 1.12 -1.06 1.24
N VAL A 31 2.40 -1.29 1.51
CA VAL A 31 3.02 -1.05 2.81
C VAL A 31 4.18 -0.09 2.63
N GLU A 32 4.20 1.00 3.39
CA GLU A 32 5.40 1.84 3.50
C GLU A 32 6.28 1.38 4.66
N THR A 33 7.59 1.37 4.45
CA THR A 33 8.57 1.27 5.53
C THR A 33 9.18 2.64 5.78
N ILE A 34 9.10 3.14 7.01
CA ILE A 34 9.75 4.37 7.44
C ILE A 34 11.10 3.97 8.05
N ASN A 35 12.13 3.91 7.21
CA ASN A 35 13.39 3.24 7.57
C ASN A 35 14.10 3.91 8.75
N GLU A 36 14.08 5.24 8.82
CA GLU A 36 14.73 6.00 9.90
C GLU A 36 14.10 5.71 11.26
N LEU A 37 12.80 5.39 11.28
CA LEU A 37 12.05 5.09 12.50
C LEU A 37 11.93 3.59 12.77
N GLN A 38 12.40 2.73 11.86
CA GLN A 38 12.22 1.28 11.92
C GLN A 38 10.76 0.85 12.08
N MET A 39 9.86 1.56 11.40
CA MET A 39 8.42 1.28 11.42
C MET A 39 7.92 0.94 10.03
N GLU A 40 6.75 0.33 9.98
CA GLU A 40 5.99 0.14 8.75
C GLU A 40 4.52 0.45 8.98
N ARG A 41 3.84 0.82 7.90
CA ARG A 41 2.42 1.13 7.90
C ARG A 41 1.76 0.56 6.65
N ILE A 42 0.60 -0.04 6.85
CA ILE A 42 -0.28 -0.46 5.75
C ILE A 42 -1.06 0.78 5.29
N PHE A 43 -1.05 1.07 3.99
CA PHE A 43 -1.90 2.10 3.43
C PHE A 43 -3.36 1.64 3.38
N GLU A 44 -4.25 2.56 3.77
CA GLU A 44 -5.67 2.41 3.56
C GLU A 44 -6.04 2.65 2.10
N ASP A 45 -7.04 1.91 1.61
CA ASP A 45 -7.42 1.88 0.20
C ASP A 45 -7.80 3.23 -0.41
N HIS A 46 -8.37 4.10 0.41
CA HIS A 46 -8.92 5.38 0.00
C HIS A 46 -7.85 6.48 -0.03
N GLU A 47 -6.66 6.23 0.52
CA GLU A 47 -5.59 7.22 0.55
C GLU A 47 -5.07 7.51 -0.85
N ASN A 48 -4.72 8.76 -1.09
CA ASN A 48 -3.98 9.16 -2.29
C ASN A 48 -2.52 8.74 -2.11
N LEU A 49 -2.00 7.91 -3.04
CA LEU A 49 -0.64 7.39 -2.93
C LEU A 49 0.40 8.50 -3.13
N VAL A 50 0.20 9.36 -4.13
CA VAL A 50 1.18 10.40 -4.47
C VAL A 50 1.27 11.44 -3.35
N GLU A 51 0.14 11.89 -2.81
CA GLU A 51 0.12 12.82 -1.67
C GLU A 51 0.88 12.28 -0.46
N ASN A 52 0.76 10.99 -0.16
CA ASN A 52 1.51 10.36 0.93
C ASN A 52 3.01 10.26 0.64
N LEU A 53 3.40 9.85 -0.58
CA LEU A 53 4.81 9.73 -0.97
C LEU A 53 5.53 11.09 -1.01
N LEU A 54 4.81 12.20 -1.20
CA LEU A 54 5.38 13.55 -1.10
C LEU A 54 5.88 13.91 0.31
N ASN A 55 5.44 13.18 1.36
CA ASN A 55 5.97 13.35 2.71
C ASN A 55 7.37 12.73 2.89
N TRP A 56 7.82 11.90 1.94
CA TRP A 56 9.16 11.34 1.99
C TRP A 56 10.19 12.40 1.62
N THR A 57 11.32 12.40 2.33
CA THR A 57 12.45 13.26 1.95
C THR A 57 13.01 12.85 0.60
N ARG A 58 13.69 13.78 -0.07
CA ARG A 58 14.30 13.53 -1.39
C ARG A 58 15.33 12.39 -1.37
N ASP A 59 16.01 12.21 -0.24
CA ASP A 59 17.01 11.18 0.03
C ASP A 59 16.45 9.99 0.83
N SER A 60 15.13 9.91 0.97
CA SER A 60 14.45 8.89 1.77
C SER A 60 14.87 7.49 1.33
N GLN A 61 15.11 6.64 2.33
CA GLN A 61 15.34 5.21 2.13
C GLN A 61 14.05 4.40 2.26
N ASN A 62 12.91 5.06 2.52
CA ASN A 62 11.63 4.40 2.69
C ASN A 62 11.30 3.50 1.48
N ARG A 63 10.57 2.42 1.74
CA ARG A 63 10.22 1.45 0.69
C ARG A 63 8.71 1.34 0.60
N LEU A 64 8.24 1.20 -0.64
CA LEU A 64 6.85 0.87 -0.93
C LEU A 64 6.79 -0.59 -1.35
N MET A 65 6.11 -1.42 -0.58
CA MET A 65 6.03 -2.86 -0.80
C MET A 65 4.61 -3.26 -1.21
N PHE A 66 4.50 -4.15 -2.20
CA PHE A 66 3.27 -4.83 -2.57
C PHE A 66 3.30 -6.25 -2.00
N ILE A 67 2.52 -6.50 -0.95
CA ILE A 67 2.57 -7.73 -0.15
C ILE A 67 1.20 -8.03 0.48
N GLU A 68 0.92 -9.30 0.78
CA GLU A 68 -0.26 -9.69 1.54
C GLU A 68 -0.11 -9.33 3.03
N ARG A 69 -1.17 -8.74 3.61
CA ARG A 69 -1.28 -8.34 5.01
C ARG A 69 -2.64 -8.71 5.56
N ILE A 70 -2.70 -9.87 6.23
CA ILE A 70 -3.94 -10.40 6.81
C ILE A 70 -4.52 -9.47 7.88
N GLU A 71 -3.69 -8.59 8.45
CA GLU A 71 -4.05 -7.68 9.52
C GLU A 71 -4.99 -6.57 9.04
N LYS A 72 -4.87 -6.14 7.77
CA LYS A 72 -5.56 -4.96 7.23
C LYS A 72 -7.08 -5.02 7.40
N TYR A 73 -7.67 -6.19 7.15
CA TYR A 73 -9.11 -6.41 7.28
C TYR A 73 -9.47 -7.45 8.35
N ALA A 74 -8.55 -7.77 9.26
CA ALA A 74 -8.75 -8.82 10.26
C ALA A 74 -10.02 -8.60 11.09
N VAL A 75 -10.28 -7.35 11.50
CA VAL A 75 -11.48 -6.98 12.29
C VAL A 75 -12.79 -7.18 11.50
N PHE A 76 -12.77 -6.98 10.19
CA PHE A 76 -13.96 -7.20 9.37
C PHE A 76 -14.21 -8.69 9.10
N LYS A 77 -13.15 -9.50 9.10
CA LYS A 77 -13.23 -10.97 9.01
C LYS A 77 -13.69 -11.60 10.32
N ASN A 78 -13.24 -11.07 11.45
CA ASN A 78 -13.52 -11.56 12.81
C ASN A 78 -13.80 -10.36 13.75
N PRO A 79 -15.05 -9.86 13.79
CA PRO A 79 -15.40 -8.64 14.52
C PRO A 79 -15.67 -8.83 16.04
N GLN A 80 -15.73 -10.06 16.53
CA GLN A 80 -16.04 -10.43 17.93
C GLN A 80 -14.90 -10.17 18.92
#